data_AF-B6VK79-F1
#
_entry.id   AF-B6VK79-F1
#
_cell.length_a   1.000
_cell.length_b   1.000
_cell.length_c   1.000
_cell.angle_alpha   90.00
_cell.angle_beta   90.00
_cell.angle_gamma   90.00
#
_symmetry.space_group_name_H-M   'P 1'
#
loop_
_entity.id
_entity.type
_entity.pdbx_description
1 polymer ?
#
loop_
_entity_poly.entity_id
_entity_poly.type
_entity_poly.pdbx_seq_one_letter_code
_entity_poly.pdbx_strand_id
1 'polypeptide(L)' 'MPIITSIPHDERQKMKKLIHKTRDKDYARRLTALLLLNEGVTVTEVAKILHAARSSVNRWVKWFRL' A
#
# COMPACT_ATOMS: atom_id res chain seq x y z
N MET A 1 -9.90 -6.46 -10.60
CA MET A 1 -10.71 -5.78 -9.58
C MET A 1 -9.78 -5.17 -8.55
N PRO A 2 -9.95 -3.88 -8.20
CA PRO A 2 -9.15 -3.26 -7.15
C PRO A 2 -9.44 -3.94 -5.81
N ILE A 3 -8.38 -4.30 -5.09
CA ILE A 3 -8.46 -5.00 -3.79
C ILE A 3 -8.79 -3.99 -2.68
N ILE A 4 -8.65 -2.70 -2.92
CA ILE A 4 -8.98 -1.63 -1.97
C ILE A 4 -10.02 -0.72 -2.64
N THR A 5 -10.88 -0.10 -1.83
CA THR A 5 -11.80 0.95 -2.30
C THR A 5 -11.03 2.05 -3.01
N SER A 6 -11.59 2.60 -4.10
CA SER A 6 -10.92 3.64 -4.87
C SER A 6 -10.55 4.84 -3.98
N ILE A 7 -9.25 5.05 -3.78
CA ILE A 7 -8.72 6.19 -3.02
C ILE A 7 -8.88 7.45 -3.88
N PRO A 8 -9.46 8.56 -3.39
CA PRO A 8 -9.52 9.83 -4.13
C PRO A 8 -8.14 10.31 -4.59
N HIS A 9 -8.09 11.02 -5.73
CA HIS A 9 -6.81 11.47 -6.30
C HIS A 9 -5.97 12.30 -5.30
N ASP A 10 -6.61 13.21 -4.57
CA ASP A 10 -5.92 14.10 -3.62
C ASP A 10 -5.32 13.33 -2.43
N GLU A 11 -6.00 12.29 -1.96
CA GLU A 11 -5.47 11.41 -0.93
C GLU A 11 -4.27 10.61 -1.42
N ARG A 12 -4.32 10.09 -2.65
CA ARG A 12 -3.16 9.41 -3.26
C ARG A 12 -1.95 10.35 -3.33
N GLN A 13 -2.15 11.61 -3.69
CA GLN A 13 -1.06 12.60 -3.74
C GLN A 13 -0.50 12.90 -2.34
N LYS A 14 -1.36 13.00 -1.31
CA LYS A 14 -0.92 13.14 0.08
C LYS A 14 -0.11 11.93 0.54
N MET A 15 -0.57 10.72 0.23
CA MET A 15 0.14 9.46 0.55
C MET A 15 1.52 9.42 -0.12
N LYS A 16 1.62 9.76 -1.41
CA LYS A 16 2.90 9.85 -2.13
C LYS A 16 3.85 10.85 -1.45
N LYS A 17 3.36 12.04 -1.09
CA LYS A 17 4.16 13.02 -0.33
C LYS A 17 4.61 12.49 1.03
N LEU A 18 3.75 11.76 1.75
CA LEU A 18 4.09 11.17 3.05
C LEU A 18 5.17 10.09 2.93
N ILE A 19 5.11 9.23 1.91
CA ILE A 19 6.14 8.20 1.62
C ILE A 19 7.51 8.85 1.48
N HIS A 20 7.61 9.97 0.75
CA HIS A 20 8.88 10.65 0.53
C HIS A 20 9.38 11.44 1.76
N LYS A 21 8.48 11.88 2.65
CA LYS A 21 8.84 12.70 3.82
C LYS A 21 9.11 11.88 5.08
N THR A 22 8.48 10.71 5.21
CA THR A 22 8.55 9.93 6.44
C THR A 22 9.95 9.35 6.65
N ARG A 23 10.41 9.36 7.91
CA ARG A 23 11.63 8.65 8.33
C ARG A 23 11.35 7.19 8.68
N ASP A 24 10.09 6.86 8.96
CA ASP A 24 9.65 5.50 9.22
C ASP A 24 9.53 4.71 7.90
N LYS A 25 10.51 3.84 7.68
CA LYS A 25 10.61 3.00 6.47
C LYS A 25 9.49 1.97 6.38
N ASP A 26 8.99 1.46 7.51
CA ASP A 26 7.91 0.48 7.51
C ASP A 26 6.57 1.15 7.23
N TYR A 27 6.37 2.37 7.74
CA TYR A 27 5.22 3.19 7.38
C TYR A 27 5.21 3.52 5.88
N ALA A 28 6.35 3.95 5.33
CA ALA A 28 6.50 4.19 3.88
C ALA A 28 6.17 2.93 3.07
N ARG A 29 6.71 1.77 3.46
CA ARG A 29 6.50 0.49 2.76
C ARG A 29 5.02 0.08 2.78
N ARG A 30 4.32 0.23 3.91
CA ARG A 30 2.88 -0.05 4.02
C ARG A 30 2.05 0.88 3.13
N LEU A 31 2.36 2.17 3.13
CA LEU A 31 1.72 3.16 2.25
C LEU A 31 1.89 2.83 0.77
N THR A 32 3.11 2.46 0.36
CA THR A 32 3.38 2.02 -1.03
C THR A 32 2.58 0.78 -1.39
N ALA A 33 2.46 -0.19 -0.48
CA ALA A 33 1.64 -1.38 -0.71
C ALA A 33 0.18 -1.03 -1.03
N LEU A 34 -0.42 -0.09 -0.28
CA LEU A 34 -1.82 0.32 -0.48
C LEU A 34 -2.02 1.03 -1.82
N LEU A 35 -1.08 1.90 -2.21
CA LEU A 35 -1.16 2.59 -3.49
C LEU A 35 -1.12 1.59 -4.65
N LEU A 36 -0.21 0.62 -4.62
CA LEU A 36 -0.12 -0.43 -5.64
C LEU A 36 -1.40 -1.29 -5.70
N LEU A 37 -1.94 -1.67 -4.54
CA LEU A 37 -3.19 -2.44 -4.47
C LEU A 37 -4.40 -1.65 -5.00
N ASN A 38 -4.44 -0.34 -4.74
CA ASN A 38 -5.45 0.57 -5.30
C ASN A 38 -5.31 0.74 -6.82
N GLU A 39 -4.09 0.70 -7.36
CA GLU A 39 -3.81 0.69 -8.80
C GLU A 39 -4.15 -0.66 -9.47
N GLY A 40 -4.59 -1.66 -8.70
CA GLY A 40 -5.03 -2.96 -9.20
C GLY A 40 -3.93 -4.04 -9.22
N VAL A 41 -2.75 -3.74 -8.68
CA VAL A 41 -1.67 -4.72 -8.51
C VAL A 41 -2.12 -5.79 -7.52
N THR A 42 -1.81 -7.06 -7.79
CA THR A 42 -2.20 -8.17 -6.91
C THR A 42 -1.35 -8.22 -5.64
N VAL A 43 -1.88 -8.78 -4.55
CA VAL A 43 -1.13 -8.98 -3.29
C VAL A 43 0.18 -9.73 -3.53
N THR A 44 0.18 -10.74 -4.41
CA THR A 44 1.38 -11.52 -4.74
C THR A 44 2.44 -10.67 -5.42
N GLU A 45 2.03 -9.78 -6.33
CA GLU A 45 2.96 -8.91 -7.05
C GLU A 45 3.49 -7.79 -6.15
N VAL A 46 2.63 -7.19 -5.31
CA VAL A 46 3.06 -6.23 -4.28
C VAL A 46 4.08 -6.86 -3.32
N ALA A 47 3.86 -8.12 -2.91
CA ALA A 47 4.80 -8.84 -2.05
C ALA A 47 6.18 -8.98 -2.71
N LYS A 48 6.23 -9.26 -4.02
CA LYS A 48 7.49 -9.31 -4.79
C LYS A 48 8.14 -7.93 -4.89
N ILE A 49 7.38 -6.90 -5.30
CA ILE A 49 7.89 -5.52 -5.46
C ILE A 49 8.50 -4.99 -4.17
N LEU A 50 7.86 -5.26 -3.03
CA LEU A 50 8.28 -4.73 -1.72
C LEU A 50 9.22 -5.66 -0.96
N HIS A 51 9.60 -6.81 -1.54
CA HIS A 51 10.37 -7.87 -0.89
C HIS A 51 9.78 -8.25 0.49
N ALA A 52 8.46 -8.44 0.54
CA ALA A 52 7.73 -8.79 1.74
C ALA A 52 7.05 -10.16 1.60
N ALA A 53 6.77 -10.83 2.71
CA ALA A 53 5.94 -12.03 2.69
C ALA A 53 4.49 -11.67 2.29
N ARG A 54 3.83 -12.56 1.53
CA ARG A 54 2.42 -12.40 1.15
C ARG A 54 1.50 -12.22 2.36
N SER A 55 1.81 -12.90 3.46
CA SER A 55 1.10 -12.78 4.76
C SER A 55 1.23 -11.39 5.37
N SER A 56 2.38 -10.73 5.23
CA SER A 56 2.58 -9.35 5.69
C SER A 56 1.69 -8.37 4.93
N VAL A 57 1.64 -8.48 3.60
CA VAL A 57 0.79 -7.61 2.77
C VAL A 57 -0.69 -7.81 3.12
N ASN A 58 -1.14 -9.06 3.27
CA ASN A 58 -2.50 -9.36 3.71
C ASN A 58 -2.82 -8.78 5.09
N ARG A 59 -1.86 -8.82 6.03
CA ARG A 59 -2.02 -8.21 7.36
C ARG A 59 -2.19 -6.69 7.25
N TRP A 60 -1.40 -6.03 6.40
CA TRP A 60 -1.54 -4.59 6.16
C TRP A 60 -2.90 -4.26 5.56
N VAL A 61 -3.35 -5.00 4.53
CA VAL A 61 -4.70 -4.82 3.94
C VAL A 61 -5.79 -4.96 4.99
N LYS A 62 -5.67 -5.94 5.90
CA LYS A 62 -6.62 -6.15 6.99
C LYS A 62 -6.69 -4.94 7.93
N TRP A 63 -5.57 -4.31 8.25
CA TRP A 63 -5.54 -3.10 9.08
C TRP A 63 -6.21 -1.89 8.44
N PHE A 64 -6.22 -1.79 7.11
CA PHE A 64 -6.83 -0.67 6.40
C PHE A 64 -8.31 -0.88 6.06
N ARG A 65 -8.80 -2.13 6.12
CA ARG A 65 -10.21 -2.48 5.89
C ARG A 65 -11.03 -2.58 7.19
N LEU A 66 -10.37 -2.54 8.35
CA LEU A 66 -10.99 -2.50 9.67
C LEU A 66 -11.22 -1.05 10.10
#